data_AF-A0A2G1ZST1-F1
#
_entry.id   AF-A0A2G1ZST1-F1
#
_cell.length_a   1.000
_cell.length_b   1.000
_cell.length_c   1.000
_cell.angle_alpha   90.00
_cell.angle_beta   90.00
_cell.angle_gamma   90.00
#
_symmetry.space_group_name_H-M   'P 1'
#
loop_
_entity.id
_entity.type
_entity.pdbx_description
1 polymer ?
#
loop_
_entity_poly.entity_id
_entity_poly.type
_entity_poly.pdbx_seq_one_letter_code
_entity_poly.pdbx_strand_id
1 'polypeptide(L)'
;MLKRLSYSLLVVGSSLSFNVMALNIEQAYQDAMQHSFYLKAQNAERLANRSLSNKAYSLWLPQVSVDGFLNHGNFNIDGASTAANYDGVDIIVRQTLFDYAKIAKTIGSKYVKSLADVGYQINKQQLTKKVIKAYYHVLLLHHLLSLAQLKQRLVKTALYQVRVADKLKLKTGDQVAYIESDYDDAIAEKLKAQAYYSDAIAQLDRLVGHRVASLYTLRSHVMTRIPQPPCLAVWERRARLHNNKIKALEL
;
A
#
# COMPACT_ATOMS: atom_id res chain seq x y z
N MET A 1 62.72 -0.79 -5.25
CA MET A 1 62.38 0.65 -5.39
C MET A 1 60.88 0.77 -5.09
N LEU A 2 60.53 1.53 -4.05
CA LEU A 2 59.20 1.58 -3.44
C LEU A 2 58.20 2.37 -4.29
N LYS A 3 56.93 1.98 -4.22
CA LYS A 3 55.81 2.90 -3.89
C LYS A 3 54.55 2.10 -3.53
N ARG A 4 54.26 2.05 -2.23
CA ARG A 4 52.97 1.64 -1.66
C ARG A 4 52.00 2.82 -1.81
N LEU A 5 50.86 2.60 -2.46
CA LEU A 5 49.74 3.54 -2.49
C LEU A 5 48.73 3.11 -1.42
N SER A 6 48.74 3.84 -0.31
CA SER A 6 47.79 3.74 0.78
C SER A 6 46.45 4.34 0.34
N TYR A 7 45.39 3.53 0.27
CA TYR A 7 44.02 4.03 0.15
C TYR A 7 43.42 4.14 1.55
N SER A 8 43.49 5.33 2.13
CA SER A 8 42.60 5.75 3.21
C SER A 8 41.35 6.35 2.60
N LEU A 9 40.20 5.67 2.68
CA LEU A 9 38.92 6.31 2.41
C LEU A 9 38.00 6.15 3.62
N LEU A 10 38.01 7.24 4.40
CA LEU A 10 36.97 7.75 5.29
C LEU A 10 35.63 6.99 5.24
N VAL A 11 35.36 6.23 6.30
CA VAL A 11 34.00 5.88 6.70
C VAL A 11 33.33 7.15 7.19
N VAL A 12 32.63 7.84 6.29
CA VAL A 12 31.68 8.88 6.68
C VAL A 12 30.46 8.17 7.27
N GLY A 13 30.47 8.06 8.59
CA GLY A 13 29.29 7.69 9.36
C GLY A 13 28.24 8.79 9.20
N SER A 14 27.35 8.63 8.22
CA SER A 14 26.12 9.42 8.13
C SER A 14 25.21 8.99 9.28
N SER A 15 25.37 9.65 10.42
CA SER A 15 24.33 9.70 11.45
C SER A 15 23.10 10.35 10.83
N LEU A 16 22.18 9.52 10.30
CA LEU A 16 20.81 9.96 10.05
C LEU A 16 20.20 10.28 11.41
N SER A 17 20.31 11.55 11.81
CA SER A 17 19.43 12.14 12.80
C SER A 17 18.02 12.13 12.22
N PHE A 18 17.28 11.06 12.49
CA PHE A 18 15.84 11.09 12.32
C PHE A 18 15.32 12.17 13.26
N ASN A 19 14.92 13.31 12.70
CA ASN A 19 14.09 14.24 13.43
C ASN A 19 12.87 13.43 13.87
N VAL A 20 12.75 13.16 15.16
CA VAL A 20 11.55 12.60 15.78
C VAL A 20 10.49 13.70 15.75
N MET A 21 10.03 14.04 14.55
CA MET A 21 8.82 14.82 14.39
C MET A 21 7.66 13.86 14.55
N ALA A 22 6.65 14.26 15.31
CA ALA A 22 5.43 13.49 15.43
C ALA A 22 4.85 13.26 14.03
N LEU A 23 4.55 12.00 13.71
CA LEU A 23 4.12 11.60 12.37
C LEU A 23 2.79 12.28 12.04
N ASN A 24 2.76 13.07 10.96
CA ASN A 24 1.54 13.65 10.41
C ASN A 24 0.86 12.66 9.44
N ILE A 25 -0.45 12.80 9.22
CA ILE A 25 -1.22 11.96 8.30
C ILE A 25 -0.70 12.03 6.86
N GLU A 26 -0.20 13.19 6.42
CA GLU A 26 0.38 13.34 5.10
C GLU A 26 1.69 12.56 4.95
N GLN A 27 2.55 12.63 5.96
CA GLN A 27 3.80 11.85 6.02
C GLN A 27 3.48 10.35 6.06
N ALA A 28 2.57 9.92 6.94
CA ALA A 28 2.13 8.52 7.03
C ALA A 28 1.61 7.99 5.67
N TYR A 29 0.92 8.84 4.91
CA TYR A 29 0.48 8.51 3.56
C TYR A 29 1.62 8.41 2.55
N GLN A 30 2.55 9.36 2.54
CA GLN A 30 3.71 9.34 1.64
C GLN A 30 4.60 8.13 1.90
N ASP A 31 4.91 7.86 3.16
CA ASP A 31 5.71 6.72 3.60
C ASP A 31 5.03 5.40 3.21
N ALA A 32 3.73 5.25 3.49
CA ALA A 32 2.97 4.08 3.08
C ALA A 32 2.93 3.89 1.56
N MET A 33 2.83 4.98 0.78
CA MET A 33 2.90 4.91 -0.68
C MET A 33 4.25 4.39 -1.18
N GLN A 34 5.35 4.81 -0.56
CA GLN A 34 6.70 4.38 -0.94
C GLN A 34 7.01 2.95 -0.49
N HIS A 35 6.49 2.56 0.69
CA HIS A 35 6.73 1.25 1.27
C HIS A 35 5.86 0.14 0.66
N SER A 36 4.60 0.42 0.31
CA SER A 36 3.61 -0.60 -0.06
C SER A 36 4.07 -1.53 -1.19
N PHE A 37 4.45 -2.77 -0.83
CA PHE A 37 4.76 -3.85 -1.78
C PHE A 37 3.56 -4.16 -2.68
N TYR A 38 2.35 -4.13 -2.12
CA TYR A 38 1.11 -4.34 -2.86
C TYR A 38 0.94 -3.31 -3.98
N LEU A 39 1.14 -2.01 -3.73
CA LEU A 39 1.07 -1.01 -4.80
C LEU A 39 2.18 -1.16 -5.84
N LYS A 40 3.38 -1.60 -5.44
CA LYS A 40 4.47 -1.87 -6.40
C LYS A 40 4.11 -3.04 -7.32
N ALA A 41 3.58 -4.13 -6.78
CA ALA A 41 3.09 -5.27 -7.57
C ALA A 41 1.97 -4.85 -8.53
N GLN A 42 1.01 -4.06 -8.05
CA GLN A 42 -0.08 -3.54 -8.89
C GLN A 42 0.42 -2.57 -9.98
N ASN A 43 1.48 -1.81 -9.71
CA ASN A 43 2.12 -0.99 -10.73
C ASN A 43 2.82 -1.87 -11.80
N ALA A 44 3.50 -2.93 -11.40
CA ALA A 44 4.14 -3.86 -12.33
C ALA A 44 3.09 -4.53 -13.24
N GLU A 45 1.97 -4.98 -12.68
CA GLU A 45 0.83 -5.50 -13.42
C GLU A 45 0.26 -4.47 -14.41
N ARG A 46 0.10 -3.21 -13.97
CA ARG A 46 -0.29 -2.11 -14.85
C ARG A 46 0.67 -1.92 -16.03
N LEU A 47 1.98 -1.96 -15.79
CA LEU A 47 2.99 -1.82 -16.84
C LEU A 47 2.98 -3.02 -17.81
N ALA A 48 2.80 -4.24 -17.30
CA ALA A 48 2.65 -5.43 -18.12
C ALA A 48 1.44 -5.32 -19.05
N ASN A 49 0.29 -4.90 -18.52
CA ASN A 49 -0.93 -4.70 -19.32
C ASN A 49 -0.80 -3.55 -20.32
N ARG A 50 -0.10 -2.46 -19.97
CA ARG A 50 0.27 -1.39 -20.92
C ARG A 50 1.12 -1.91 -22.07
N SER A 51 2.05 -2.83 -21.80
CA SER A 51 2.91 -3.41 -22.84
C SER A 51 2.12 -4.20 -23.89
N LEU A 52 0.97 -4.79 -23.51
CA LEU A 52 0.08 -5.47 -24.46
C LEU A 52 -0.47 -4.52 -25.52
N SER A 53 -0.71 -3.26 -25.16
CA SER A 53 -1.10 -2.23 -26.12
C SER A 53 0.02 -1.94 -27.11
N ASN A 54 1.25 -1.78 -26.63
CA ASN A 54 2.42 -1.59 -27.50
C ASN A 54 2.64 -2.79 -28.43
N LYS A 55 2.47 -4.03 -27.92
CA LYS A 55 2.53 -5.26 -28.72
C LYS A 55 1.39 -5.36 -29.74
N ALA A 56 0.22 -4.78 -29.46
CA ALA A 56 -0.86 -4.73 -30.44
C ALA A 56 -0.54 -3.73 -31.56
N TYR A 57 0.05 -2.58 -31.22
CA TYR A 57 0.49 -1.60 -32.23
C TYR A 57 1.65 -2.11 -33.10
N SER A 58 2.57 -2.91 -32.55
CA SER A 58 3.70 -3.45 -33.33
C SER A 58 3.25 -4.35 -34.49
N LEU A 59 2.03 -4.92 -34.42
CA LEU A 59 1.47 -5.73 -35.51
C LEU A 59 1.22 -4.94 -36.80
N TRP A 60 1.20 -3.61 -36.72
CA TRP A 60 1.03 -2.69 -37.85
C TRP A 60 2.35 -2.16 -38.40
N LEU A 61 3.44 -2.31 -37.65
CA LEU A 61 4.77 -1.94 -38.10
C LEU A 61 5.32 -3.02 -39.04
N PRO A 62 6.18 -2.66 -40.02
CA PRO A 62 6.91 -3.63 -40.81
C PRO A 62 7.69 -4.59 -39.88
N GLN A 63 7.46 -5.88 -40.04
CA GLN A 63 8.23 -6.93 -39.37
C GLN A 63 9.35 -7.35 -40.31
N VAL A 64 10.60 -7.23 -39.85
CA VAL A 64 11.79 -7.61 -40.60
C VAL A 64 12.37 -8.85 -39.93
N SER A 65 12.47 -9.96 -40.65
CA SER A 65 13.23 -11.14 -40.23
C SER A 65 14.43 -11.34 -41.15
N VAL A 66 15.52 -11.81 -40.57
CA VAL A 66 16.72 -12.22 -41.30
C VAL A 66 16.97 -13.66 -40.92
N ASP A 67 16.96 -14.53 -41.91
CA ASP A 67 17.06 -15.96 -41.74
C ASP A 67 18.27 -16.45 -42.55
N GLY A 68 19.24 -17.08 -41.88
CA GLY A 68 20.41 -17.67 -42.51
C GLY A 68 20.34 -19.18 -42.43
N PHE A 69 20.67 -19.88 -43.50
CA PHE A 69 20.66 -21.34 -43.51
C PHE A 69 21.89 -21.91 -44.22
N LEU A 70 22.27 -23.10 -43.76
CA LEU A 70 23.34 -23.93 -44.32
C LEU A 70 22.78 -25.33 -44.47
N ASN A 71 22.56 -25.76 -45.70
CA ASN A 71 22.00 -27.07 -46.00
C ASN A 71 23.04 -27.93 -46.71
N HIS A 72 23.22 -29.13 -46.18
CA HIS A 72 24.10 -30.16 -46.75
C HIS A 72 23.24 -31.40 -46.97
N GLY A 73 23.16 -31.85 -48.21
CA GLY A 73 22.38 -33.02 -48.59
C GLY A 73 23.15 -33.87 -49.59
N ASN A 74 23.00 -35.18 -49.48
CA ASN A 74 23.44 -36.11 -50.51
C ASN A 74 22.19 -36.62 -51.23
N PHE A 75 22.17 -36.53 -52.54
CA PHE A 75 21.11 -37.13 -53.35
C PHE A 75 21.67 -38.27 -54.17
N ASN A 76 20.92 -39.35 -54.29
CA ASN A 76 21.28 -40.48 -55.11
C ASN A 76 20.43 -40.45 -56.38
N ILE A 77 21.07 -40.19 -57.52
CA ILE A 77 20.43 -40.23 -58.84
C ILE A 77 21.10 -41.36 -59.60
N ASP A 78 20.32 -42.38 -59.97
CA ASP A 78 20.78 -43.57 -60.70
C ASP A 78 22.02 -44.27 -60.11
N GLY A 79 22.10 -44.37 -58.78
CA GLY A 79 23.15 -45.09 -58.07
C GLY A 79 24.44 -44.29 -57.83
N ALA A 80 24.50 -43.04 -58.29
CA ALA A 80 25.59 -42.10 -57.98
C ALA A 80 25.18 -41.12 -56.88
N SER A 81 25.92 -41.12 -55.77
CA SER A 81 25.74 -40.17 -54.67
C SER A 81 26.40 -38.83 -55.03
N THR A 82 25.60 -37.77 -55.12
CA THR A 82 26.09 -36.40 -55.34
C THR A 82 25.84 -35.57 -54.08
N ALA A 83 26.90 -34.96 -53.55
CA ALA A 83 26.79 -34.00 -52.47
C ALA A 83 26.38 -32.63 -53.02
N ALA A 84 25.39 -32.00 -52.39
CA ALA A 84 25.04 -30.62 -52.65
C ALA A 84 24.96 -29.85 -51.34
N ASN A 85 25.71 -28.77 -51.34
CA ASN A 85 25.77 -27.82 -50.25
C ASN A 85 25.20 -26.51 -50.79
N TYR A 86 24.25 -25.93 -50.09
CA TYR A 86 23.73 -24.61 -50.41
C TYR A 86 23.53 -23.82 -49.13
N ASP A 87 24.00 -22.59 -49.18
CA ASP A 87 23.96 -21.61 -48.11
C ASP A 87 23.29 -20.34 -48.60
N GLY A 88 22.65 -19.63 -47.68
CA GLY A 88 21.87 -18.46 -48.04
C GLY A 88 21.52 -17.61 -46.84
N VAL A 89 21.22 -16.34 -47.13
CA VAL A 89 20.70 -15.37 -46.18
C VAL A 89 19.49 -14.69 -46.82
N ASP A 90 18.34 -14.86 -46.21
CA ASP A 90 17.08 -14.25 -46.61
C ASP A 90 16.73 -13.09 -45.69
N ILE A 91 16.28 -11.97 -46.27
CA ILE A 91 15.71 -10.84 -45.53
C ILE A 91 14.24 -10.73 -45.93
N ILE A 92 13.33 -10.96 -44.99
CA ILE A 92 11.89 -10.95 -45.22
C ILE A 92 11.27 -9.75 -44.51
N VAL A 93 10.66 -8.85 -45.27
CA VAL A 93 9.90 -7.71 -44.73
C VAL A 93 8.41 -7.94 -44.94
N ARG A 94 7.63 -8.04 -43.86
CA ARG A 94 6.17 -8.17 -43.90
C ARG A 94 5.50 -6.97 -43.25
N GLN A 95 4.69 -6.26 -44.02
CA GLN A 95 3.84 -5.18 -43.50
C GLN A 95 2.37 -5.54 -43.72
N THR A 96 1.55 -5.36 -42.69
CA THR A 96 0.11 -5.56 -42.81
C THR A 96 -0.55 -4.25 -43.21
N LEU A 97 -1.25 -4.27 -44.34
CA LEU A 97 -2.03 -3.12 -44.81
C LEU A 97 -3.47 -3.13 -44.24
N PHE A 98 -4.08 -4.32 -44.16
CA PHE A 98 -5.45 -4.47 -43.67
C PHE A 98 -5.67 -5.86 -43.05
N ASP A 99 -6.25 -5.91 -41.85
CA ASP A 99 -6.60 -7.14 -41.13
C ASP A 99 -7.59 -6.81 -39.98
N TYR A 100 -8.83 -7.30 -40.09
CA TYR A 100 -9.88 -7.06 -39.07
C TYR A 100 -9.52 -7.60 -37.68
N ALA A 101 -8.87 -8.76 -37.60
CA ALA A 101 -8.51 -9.37 -36.31
C ALA A 101 -7.46 -8.50 -35.60
N LYS A 102 -6.50 -7.93 -36.34
CA LYS A 102 -5.53 -6.98 -35.77
C LYS A 102 -6.16 -5.66 -35.35
N ILE A 103 -7.17 -5.17 -36.08
CA ILE A 103 -7.94 -3.96 -35.69
C ILE A 103 -8.63 -4.22 -34.35
N ALA A 104 -9.40 -5.31 -34.26
CA ALA A 104 -10.10 -5.70 -33.05
C ALA A 104 -9.13 -5.88 -31.87
N LYS A 105 -7.98 -6.53 -32.08
CA LYS A 105 -6.92 -6.68 -31.05
C LYS A 105 -6.35 -5.35 -30.59
N THR A 106 -6.14 -4.41 -31.50
CA THR A 106 -5.62 -3.06 -31.18
C THR A 106 -6.64 -2.30 -30.34
N ILE A 107 -7.92 -2.33 -30.73
CA ILE A 107 -9.02 -1.73 -29.98
C ILE A 107 -9.13 -2.36 -28.59
N GLY A 108 -9.18 -3.68 -28.49
CA GLY A 108 -9.24 -4.41 -27.22
C GLY A 108 -8.06 -4.07 -26.30
N SER A 109 -6.85 -3.94 -26.84
CA SER A 109 -5.66 -3.57 -26.07
C SER A 109 -5.76 -2.18 -25.43
N LYS A 110 -6.50 -1.23 -26.05
CA LYS A 110 -6.74 0.10 -25.48
C LYS A 110 -7.64 0.02 -24.24
N TYR A 111 -8.66 -0.84 -24.27
CA TYR A 111 -9.53 -1.10 -23.12
C TYR A 111 -8.76 -1.78 -21.98
N VAL A 112 -7.98 -2.83 -22.28
CA VAL A 112 -7.11 -3.50 -21.28
C VAL A 112 -6.14 -2.51 -20.63
N LYS A 113 -5.51 -1.63 -21.42
CA LYS A 113 -4.65 -0.56 -20.90
C LYS A 113 -5.41 0.39 -19.97
N SER A 114 -6.61 0.82 -20.38
CA SER A 114 -7.43 1.75 -19.62
C SER A 114 -7.93 1.13 -18.31
N LEU A 115 -8.35 -0.14 -18.35
CA LEU A 115 -8.76 -0.91 -17.18
C LEU A 115 -7.62 -1.06 -16.18
N ALA A 116 -6.41 -1.37 -16.66
CA ALA A 116 -5.22 -1.48 -15.81
C ALA A 116 -4.87 -0.14 -15.13
N ASP A 117 -5.02 0.98 -15.86
CA ASP A 117 -4.78 2.31 -15.31
C ASP A 117 -5.80 2.68 -14.22
N VAL A 118 -7.09 2.42 -14.48
CA VAL A 118 -8.17 2.68 -13.51
C VAL A 118 -8.05 1.75 -12.30
N GLY A 119 -7.73 0.47 -12.51
CA GLY A 119 -7.48 -0.51 -11.45
C GLY A 119 -6.37 -0.07 -10.50
N TYR A 120 -5.25 0.43 -11.04
CA TYR A 120 -4.19 1.02 -10.23
C TYR A 120 -4.66 2.22 -9.40
N GLN A 121 -5.49 3.12 -9.96
CA GLN A 121 -6.05 4.24 -9.21
C GLN A 121 -7.00 3.80 -8.08
N ILE A 122 -7.81 2.76 -8.30
CA ILE A 122 -8.65 2.16 -7.27
C ILE A 122 -7.78 1.65 -6.12
N ASN A 123 -6.71 0.91 -6.42
CA ASN A 123 -5.81 0.34 -5.41
C ASN A 123 -5.08 1.44 -4.62
N LYS A 124 -4.66 2.52 -5.29
CA LYS A 124 -4.08 3.70 -4.62
C LYS A 124 -5.09 4.35 -3.65
N GLN A 125 -6.35 4.52 -4.06
CA GLN A 125 -7.40 5.04 -3.18
C GLN A 125 -7.68 4.11 -1.99
N GLN A 126 -7.64 2.79 -2.20
CA GLN A 126 -7.81 1.83 -1.11
C GLN A 126 -6.67 1.92 -0.09
N LEU A 127 -5.40 2.01 -0.54
CA LEU A 127 -4.28 2.22 0.38
C LEU A 127 -4.46 3.52 1.17
N THR A 128 -4.80 4.61 0.49
CA THR A 128 -5.07 5.91 1.13
C THR A 128 -6.09 5.78 2.26
N LYS A 129 -7.22 5.12 1.99
CA LYS A 129 -8.27 4.88 2.99
C LYS A 129 -7.79 4.02 4.15
N LYS A 130 -7.00 2.97 3.89
CA LYS A 130 -6.44 2.10 4.93
C LYS A 130 -5.51 2.87 5.86
N VAL A 131 -4.61 3.69 5.31
CA VAL A 131 -3.66 4.51 6.09
C VAL A 131 -4.40 5.53 6.94
N ILE A 132 -5.34 6.29 6.37
CA ILE A 132 -6.14 7.28 7.10
C ILE A 132 -6.91 6.62 8.26
N LYS A 133 -7.56 5.48 8.00
CA LYS A 133 -8.30 4.75 9.03
C LYS A 133 -7.37 4.27 10.15
N ALA A 134 -6.23 3.66 9.80
CA ALA A 134 -5.27 3.20 10.78
C ALA A 134 -4.74 4.35 11.63
N TYR A 135 -4.34 5.47 11.01
CA TYR A 135 -3.84 6.67 11.69
C TYR A 135 -4.84 7.19 12.75
N TYR A 136 -6.10 7.41 12.35
CA TYR A 136 -7.11 7.88 13.29
C TYR A 136 -7.53 6.82 14.31
N HIS A 137 -7.46 5.54 13.97
CA HIS A 137 -7.71 4.46 14.92
C HIS A 137 -6.66 4.44 16.04
N VAL A 138 -5.38 4.64 15.73
CA VAL A 138 -4.35 4.78 16.76
C VAL A 138 -4.61 6.00 17.66
N LEU A 139 -4.99 7.15 17.08
CA LEU A 139 -5.33 8.34 17.85
C LEU A 139 -6.53 8.13 18.78
N LEU A 140 -7.57 7.43 18.30
CA LEU A 140 -8.72 7.06 19.11
C LEU A 140 -8.32 6.18 20.29
N LEU A 141 -7.55 5.12 20.03
CA LEU A 141 -7.11 4.18 21.07
C LEU A 141 -6.15 4.82 22.06
N HIS A 142 -5.31 5.75 21.62
CA HIS A 142 -4.48 6.57 22.51
C HIS A 142 -5.34 7.37 23.49
N HIS A 143 -6.42 7.99 23.00
CA HIS A 143 -7.34 8.73 23.85
C HIS A 143 -8.09 7.82 24.82
N LEU A 144 -8.58 6.66 24.36
CA LEU A 144 -9.24 5.67 25.22
C LEU A 144 -8.30 5.12 26.30
N LEU A 145 -7.02 4.90 25.98
CA LEU A 145 -6.02 4.54 26.97
C LEU A 145 -5.83 5.65 28.03
N SER A 146 -5.77 6.92 27.60
CA SER A 146 -5.71 8.05 28.53
C SER A 146 -6.95 8.12 29.44
N LEU A 147 -8.15 7.87 28.90
CA LEU A 147 -9.39 7.84 29.68
C LEU A 147 -9.40 6.68 30.69
N ALA A 148 -8.97 5.48 30.28
CA ALA A 148 -8.87 4.32 31.17
C ALA A 148 -7.86 4.57 32.32
N GLN A 149 -6.73 5.22 32.02
CA GLN A 149 -5.77 5.63 33.05
C GLN A 149 -6.35 6.65 34.03
N LEU A 150 -7.13 7.61 33.54
CA LEU A 150 -7.83 8.58 34.40
C LEU A 150 -8.89 7.90 35.27
N LYS A 151 -9.70 7.00 34.69
CA LYS A 151 -10.69 6.20 35.44
C LYS A 151 -10.03 5.41 36.56
N GLN A 152 -8.93 4.70 36.27
CA GLN A 152 -8.17 3.97 37.28
C GLN A 152 -7.73 4.88 38.44
N ARG A 153 -7.23 6.09 38.15
CA ARG A 153 -6.81 7.06 39.19
C ARG A 153 -7.99 7.56 40.03
N LEU A 154 -9.14 7.81 39.40
CA LEU A 154 -10.35 8.26 40.08
C LEU A 154 -10.87 7.18 41.04
N VAL A 155 -11.01 5.94 40.56
CA VAL A 155 -11.48 4.82 41.38
C VAL A 155 -10.49 4.51 42.51
N LYS A 156 -9.18 4.59 42.26
CA LYS A 156 -8.15 4.49 43.32
C LYS A 156 -8.34 5.52 44.43
N THR A 157 -8.67 6.75 44.06
CA THR A 157 -8.90 7.83 45.02
C THR A 157 -10.17 7.58 45.82
N ALA A 158 -11.25 7.13 45.17
CA ALA A 158 -12.48 6.72 45.84
C ALA A 158 -12.25 5.55 46.82
N LEU A 159 -11.47 4.54 46.41
CA LEU A 159 -11.08 3.41 47.26
C LEU A 159 -10.36 3.88 48.52
N TYR A 160 -9.42 4.82 48.39
CA TYR A 160 -8.73 5.40 49.54
C TYR A 160 -9.71 6.08 50.50
N GLN A 161 -10.64 6.90 49.98
CA GLN A 161 -11.64 7.58 50.80
C GLN A 161 -12.54 6.59 51.54
N VAL A 162 -13.01 5.54 50.86
CA VAL A 162 -13.88 4.51 51.46
C VAL A 162 -13.15 3.71 52.53
N ARG A 163 -11.88 3.34 52.29
CA ARG A 163 -11.04 2.68 53.31
C ARG A 163 -10.80 3.55 54.55
N VAL A 164 -10.65 4.87 54.39
CA VAL A 164 -10.53 5.79 55.54
C VAL A 164 -11.85 5.88 56.32
N ALA A 165 -12.97 5.97 55.62
CA ALA A 165 -14.29 6.03 56.25
C ALA A 165 -14.64 4.73 57.01
N ASP A 166 -14.27 3.58 56.47
CA ASP A 166 -14.42 2.27 57.13
C ASP A 166 -13.58 2.18 58.42
N LYS A 167 -12.34 2.67 58.41
CA LYS A 167 -11.51 2.79 59.64
C LYS A 167 -12.15 3.64 60.72
N LEU A 168 -12.92 4.66 60.33
CA LEU A 168 -13.70 5.51 61.22
C LEU A 168 -15.09 4.92 61.54
N LYS A 169 -15.39 3.70 61.08
CA LYS A 169 -16.69 3.02 61.21
C LYS A 169 -17.87 3.79 60.60
N LEU A 170 -17.60 4.68 59.63
CA LEU A 170 -18.62 5.45 58.90
C LEU A 170 -19.15 4.69 57.67
N LYS A 171 -18.45 3.65 57.24
CA LYS A 171 -18.83 2.74 56.14
C LYS A 171 -18.63 1.28 56.57
N THR A 172 -19.19 0.36 55.80
CA THR A 172 -19.09 -1.09 56.04
C THR A 172 -18.02 -1.72 55.15
N GLY A 173 -17.47 -2.85 55.59
CA GLY A 173 -16.50 -3.64 54.82
C GLY A 173 -17.03 -4.07 53.43
N ASP A 174 -18.32 -4.35 53.31
CA ASP A 174 -18.95 -4.67 52.02
C ASP A 174 -18.81 -3.53 50.99
N GLN A 175 -18.89 -2.28 51.45
CA GLN A 175 -18.68 -1.12 50.56
C GLN A 175 -17.21 -0.96 50.16
N VAL A 176 -16.26 -1.35 51.02
CA VAL A 176 -14.84 -1.39 50.66
C VAL A 176 -14.62 -2.45 49.57
N ALA A 177 -15.11 -3.67 49.79
CA ALA A 177 -14.98 -4.78 48.84
C ALA A 177 -15.60 -4.45 47.46
N TYR A 178 -16.77 -3.79 47.44
CA TYR A 178 -17.39 -3.33 46.21
C TYR A 178 -16.49 -2.37 45.42
N ILE A 179 -15.91 -1.36 46.08
CA ILE A 179 -15.03 -0.39 45.42
C ILE A 179 -13.66 -1.01 45.06
N GLU A 180 -13.21 -2.03 45.79
CA GLU A 180 -12.04 -2.82 45.40
C GLU A 180 -12.29 -3.58 44.10
N SER A 181 -13.46 -4.21 43.94
CA SER A 181 -13.86 -4.84 42.69
C SER A 181 -13.86 -3.85 41.53
N ASP A 182 -14.44 -2.65 41.73
CA ASP A 182 -14.43 -1.59 40.70
C ASP A 182 -13.01 -1.15 40.33
N TYR A 183 -12.09 -1.13 41.30
CA TYR A 183 -10.70 -0.79 41.06
C TYR A 183 -9.97 -1.86 40.24
N ASP A 184 -10.22 -3.13 40.54
CA ASP A 184 -9.68 -4.26 39.78
C ASP A 184 -10.21 -4.27 38.34
N ASP A 185 -11.49 -3.97 38.14
CA ASP A 185 -12.08 -3.78 36.81
C ASP A 185 -11.43 -2.62 36.06
N ALA A 186 -11.17 -1.49 36.72
CA ALA A 186 -10.48 -0.35 36.11
C ALA A 186 -9.03 -0.68 35.72
N ILE A 187 -8.33 -1.53 36.49
CA ILE A 187 -7.00 -2.04 36.11
C ILE A 187 -7.11 -2.90 34.84
N ALA A 188 -8.06 -3.84 34.82
CA ALA A 188 -8.27 -4.72 33.67
C ALA A 188 -8.64 -3.94 32.40
N GLU A 189 -9.48 -2.90 32.52
CA GLU A 189 -9.85 -2.02 31.41
C GLU A 189 -8.64 -1.26 30.85
N LYS A 190 -7.78 -0.72 31.72
CA LYS A 190 -6.52 -0.07 31.29
C LYS A 190 -5.62 -1.06 30.53
N LEU A 191 -5.45 -2.28 31.05
CA LEU A 191 -4.61 -3.29 30.40
C LEU A 191 -5.13 -3.65 29.01
N LYS A 192 -6.46 -3.82 28.87
CA LYS A 192 -7.11 -4.04 27.56
C LYS A 192 -6.88 -2.87 26.61
N ALA A 193 -7.09 -1.63 27.08
CA ALA A 193 -6.87 -0.43 26.27
C ALA A 193 -5.40 -0.31 25.81
N GLN A 194 -4.44 -0.66 26.68
CA GLN A 194 -3.02 -0.66 26.36
C GLN A 194 -2.66 -1.71 25.30
N ALA A 195 -3.22 -2.93 25.42
CA ALA A 195 -3.04 -3.98 24.42
C ALA A 195 -3.58 -3.56 23.05
N TYR A 196 -4.80 -3.00 23.00
CA TYR A 196 -5.38 -2.52 21.75
C TYR A 196 -4.57 -1.37 21.13
N TYR A 197 -4.11 -0.42 21.93
CA TYR A 197 -3.26 0.66 21.44
C TYR A 197 -1.95 0.13 20.85
N SER A 198 -1.31 -0.83 21.51
CA SER A 198 -0.08 -1.47 21.02
C SER A 198 -0.29 -2.21 19.70
N ASP A 199 -1.39 -2.96 19.56
CA ASP A 199 -1.72 -3.66 18.32
C ASP A 199 -1.98 -2.67 17.18
N ALA A 200 -2.71 -1.59 17.44
CA ALA A 200 -3.01 -0.58 16.43
C ALA A 200 -1.75 0.17 15.96
N ILE A 201 -0.79 0.46 16.85
CA ILE A 201 0.52 0.98 16.44
C ILE A 201 1.23 -0.04 15.55
N ALA A 202 1.30 -1.31 15.95
CA ALA A 202 1.96 -2.33 15.15
C ALA A 202 1.31 -2.54 13.77
N GLN A 203 -0.01 -2.32 13.65
CA GLN A 203 -0.70 -2.29 12.37
C GLN A 203 -0.28 -1.07 11.52
N LEU A 204 -0.17 0.11 12.13
CA LEU A 204 0.28 1.32 11.44
C LEU A 204 1.74 1.20 10.99
N ASP A 205 2.63 0.70 11.85
CA ASP A 205 4.05 0.44 11.54
C ASP A 205 4.20 -0.43 10.28
N ARG A 206 3.39 -1.49 10.17
CA ARG A 206 3.39 -2.38 8.99
C ARG A 206 2.94 -1.68 7.71
N LEU A 207 1.98 -0.74 7.81
CA LEU A 207 1.48 0.00 6.65
C LEU A 207 2.49 1.03 6.16
N VAL A 208 3.10 1.76 7.08
CA VAL A 208 4.03 2.87 6.81
C VAL A 208 5.44 2.34 6.49
N GLY A 209 5.85 1.22 7.07
CA GLY A 209 7.13 0.57 6.80
C GLY A 209 8.25 0.88 7.78
N HIS A 210 7.96 1.62 8.85
CA HIS A 210 8.89 1.90 9.93
C HIS A 210 8.15 2.02 11.26
N ARG A 211 8.89 2.02 12.37
CA ARG A 211 8.32 2.17 13.70
C ARG A 211 7.83 3.61 13.91
N VAL A 212 6.59 3.77 14.34
CA VAL A 212 6.00 5.08 14.68
C VAL A 212 6.21 5.36 16.16
N ALA A 213 7.05 6.36 16.48
CA ALA A 213 7.36 6.73 17.86
C ALA A 213 6.27 7.62 18.48
N SER A 214 5.73 8.56 17.72
CA SER A 214 4.68 9.47 18.16
C SER A 214 3.85 9.96 16.98
N LEU A 215 2.60 10.33 17.24
CA LEU A 215 1.63 10.80 16.26
C LEU A 215 1.24 12.24 16.57
N TYR A 216 0.98 13.04 15.54
CA TYR A 216 0.45 14.38 15.75
C TYR A 216 -0.97 14.27 16.31
N THR A 217 -1.19 14.84 17.50
CA THR A 217 -2.48 14.74 18.20
C THR A 217 -3.54 15.59 17.50
N LEU A 218 -4.80 15.17 17.63
CA LEU A 218 -5.92 15.99 17.16
C LEU A 218 -5.98 17.29 17.98
N ARG A 219 -6.24 18.41 17.30
CA ARG A 219 -6.54 19.67 17.99
C ARG A 219 -7.75 19.44 18.91
N SER A 220 -7.74 20.03 20.10
CA SER A 220 -8.81 19.90 21.11
C SER A 220 -10.20 20.31 20.60
N HIS A 221 -10.26 21.08 19.52
CA HIS A 221 -11.49 21.52 18.89
C HIS A 221 -11.55 21.08 17.43
N VAL A 222 -11.95 19.83 17.20
CA VAL A 222 -12.27 19.34 15.85
C VAL A 222 -13.71 19.73 15.55
N MET A 223 -13.88 20.79 14.77
CA MET A 223 -15.19 21.14 14.20
C MET A 223 -15.58 20.05 13.19
N THR A 224 -16.46 19.13 13.59
CA THR A 224 -17.08 18.15 12.70
C THR A 224 -18.01 18.88 11.74
N ARG A 225 -17.46 19.33 10.60
CA ARG A 225 -18.27 19.91 9.52
C ARG A 225 -18.95 18.78 8.76
N ILE A 226 -20.26 18.88 8.60
CA ILE A 226 -21.01 18.04 7.67
C ILE A 226 -20.40 18.25 6.27
N PRO A 227 -20.11 17.17 5.50
CA PRO A 227 -19.57 17.31 4.16
C PRO A 227 -20.51 18.17 3.31
N GLN A 228 -19.95 19.27 2.78
CA GLN A 228 -20.67 20.20 1.92
C GLN A 228 -20.51 19.79 0.45
N PRO A 229 -21.59 19.78 -0.36
CA PRO A 229 -22.96 20.16 -0.04
C PRO A 229 -23.75 19.03 0.67
N PRO A 230 -24.79 19.35 1.45
CA PRO A 230 -25.59 18.35 2.18
C PRO A 230 -26.50 17.50 1.27
N CYS A 231 -26.70 17.90 0.01
CA CYS A 231 -27.60 17.23 -0.92
C CYS A 231 -26.99 15.94 -1.50
N LEU A 232 -27.67 14.80 -1.29
CA LEU A 232 -27.27 13.49 -1.80
C LEU A 232 -27.11 13.47 -3.33
N ALA A 233 -28.04 14.07 -4.07
CA ALA A 233 -28.04 14.07 -5.54
C ALA A 233 -26.75 14.67 -6.14
N VAL A 234 -26.13 15.65 -5.45
CA VAL A 234 -24.85 16.21 -5.88
C VAL A 234 -23.72 15.18 -5.73
N TRP A 235 -23.71 14.43 -4.62
CA TRP A 235 -22.73 13.37 -4.39
C TRP A 235 -22.91 12.18 -5.33
N GLU A 236 -24.16 11.81 -5.65
CA GLU A 236 -24.44 10.78 -6.66
C GLU A 236 -23.92 11.18 -8.04
N ARG A 237 -24.18 12.42 -8.47
CA ARG A 237 -23.66 12.93 -9.74
C ARG A 237 -22.13 12.93 -9.76
N ARG A 238 -21.50 13.42 -8.68
CA ARG A 238 -20.03 13.38 -8.53
C ARG A 238 -19.49 11.96 -8.56
N ALA A 239 -20.19 11.01 -7.91
CA ALA A 239 -19.79 9.61 -7.89
C ALA A 239 -19.88 8.99 -9.29
N ARG A 240 -20.96 9.22 -10.04
CA ARG A 240 -21.06 8.73 -11.43
C ARG A 240 -19.91 9.24 -12.31
N LEU A 241 -19.52 10.51 -12.16
CA LEU A 241 -18.47 11.12 -12.97
C LEU A 241 -17.03 10.74 -12.56
N HIS A 242 -16.77 10.55 -11.27
CA HIS A 242 -15.40 10.45 -10.73
C HIS A 242 -15.09 9.15 -10.00
N ASN A 243 -16.06 8.24 -9.84
CA ASN A 243 -15.81 6.96 -9.21
C ASN A 243 -15.09 6.03 -10.17
N ASN A 244 -13.82 5.75 -9.86
CA ASN A 244 -12.99 4.84 -10.64
C ASN A 244 -13.60 3.44 -10.79
N LYS A 245 -14.38 2.95 -9.81
CA LYS A 245 -15.05 1.65 -9.94
C LYS A 245 -16.15 1.67 -11.00
N ILE A 246 -16.91 2.76 -11.11
CA ILE A 246 -17.93 2.92 -12.15
C ILE A 246 -17.24 3.03 -13.51
N LYS A 247 -16.21 3.87 -13.60
CA LYS A 247 -15.41 4.02 -14.82
C LYS A 247 -14.79 2.70 -15.30
N ALA A 248 -14.39 1.81 -14.39
CA ALA A 248 -13.86 0.50 -14.75
C ALA A 248 -14.92 -0.46 -15.32
N LEU A 249 -16.19 -0.30 -14.93
CA LEU A 249 -17.31 -1.12 -15.42
C LEU A 249 -17.86 -0.62 -16.78
N GLU A 250 -17.65 0.66 -17.09
CA GLU A 250 -18.06 1.28 -18.36
C GLU A 250 -17.05 1.05 -19.51
N LEU A 251 -15.85 0.54 -19.20
CA LEU A 251 -14.79 0.20 -20.16
C LEU A 251 -14.95 -1.24 -20.69
#